data_AF-A0A1S3P0N5-F1
#
_entry.id   AF-A0A1S3P0N5-F1
#
_cell.length_a   1.000
_cell.length_b   1.000
_cell.length_c   1.000
_cell.angle_alpha   90.00
_cell.angle_beta   90.00
_cell.angle_gamma   90.00
#
_symmetry.space_group_name_H-M   'P 1'
#
loop_
_entity.id
_entity.type
_entity.pdbx_description
1 polymer ?
#
loop_
_entity_poly.entity_id
_entity_poly.type
_entity_poly.pdbx_seq_one_letter_code
_entity_poly.pdbx_strand_id
1 'polypeptide(L)'
;MASNSNSSERQRIAQQRLRIIAAHLHKHEDGDSGIIAKECKIDATGSTEENKGTVPRKRQELMKWNGWGYSDSKFLFNKKGQAEFTGKRYSLSGMTLPSLQDWFENTFGASVKHKSPATPVLNASAVPPPRLNEAFVENLKATGIPFSNEAEDRVFRAHGHCLHEIFALREGKTFERVPDMVVWPNCHNDVVKIVELACKHNVCLIPYGGGTSVTSALECPPEETRCIVSLDTSQMNRILWIDEKNLVAHIEAGIIGQDLERLLNERGYCTGHEPDSMEFSSLGGWVATRASGMKKNVYGNIEDLVIHIKVVTPRGVIEKSCQGPRMSTGPDIHHFILGSEGTLGVVTEVTMKIRPIPEYQKYGSVVFHNFEAGVACLREVAKQRCAPASIRLMDNKQFHFGHALKPQVSSIFTHFVEGLKKFYITKLKGFDPHQLVVATLLFEGNRERVLQHEKQVYDIAATFGGLAAGEDNGQRGYILTFVIAYLRDLGMDYCVVAESFETSVPWDRPDTAGGERDGVRHGQ
;
A
#
# COMPACT_ATOMS: atom_id res chain seq x y z
N MET A 1 34.82 38.73 -34.27
CA MET A 1 33.41 38.62 -34.72
C MET A 1 33.12 37.17 -35.09
N ALA A 2 32.69 36.34 -34.14
CA ALA A 2 32.21 34.98 -34.38
C ALA A 2 31.55 34.42 -33.10
N SER A 3 30.38 34.93 -32.72
CA SER A 3 29.61 34.33 -31.60
C SER A 3 28.09 34.50 -31.67
N ASN A 4 27.53 35.20 -32.67
CA ASN A 4 26.08 35.49 -32.71
C ASN A 4 25.26 34.65 -33.71
N SER A 5 25.87 33.78 -34.53
CA SER A 5 25.11 32.98 -35.50
C SER A 5 24.49 31.69 -34.91
N ASN A 6 25.14 31.08 -33.90
CA ASN A 6 24.74 29.77 -33.38
C ASN A 6 23.55 29.78 -32.40
N SER A 7 23.23 30.91 -31.76
CA SER A 7 22.05 31.00 -30.86
C SER A 7 20.75 31.20 -31.66
N SER A 8 20.83 31.96 -32.75
CA SER A 8 19.74 32.23 -33.69
C SER A 8 19.20 30.95 -34.32
N GLU A 9 20.09 30.07 -34.77
CA GLU A 9 19.71 28.81 -35.42
C GLU A 9 19.06 27.83 -34.45
N ARG A 10 19.57 27.74 -33.21
CA ARG A 10 18.96 26.91 -32.15
C ARG A 10 17.57 27.40 -31.76
N GLN A 11 17.37 28.72 -31.64
CA GLN A 11 16.05 29.29 -31.38
C GLN A 11 15.08 29.02 -32.53
N ARG A 12 15.54 29.10 -33.78
CA ARG A 12 14.71 28.84 -34.96
C ARG A 12 14.27 27.38 -35.02
N ILE A 13 15.17 26.44 -34.74
CA ILE A 13 14.87 25.00 -34.67
C ILE A 13 13.90 24.69 -33.52
N ALA A 14 14.08 25.32 -32.35
CA ALA A 14 13.18 25.15 -31.21
C ALA A 14 11.76 25.66 -31.51
N GLN A 15 11.63 26.84 -32.14
CA GLN A 15 10.35 27.39 -32.57
C GLN A 15 9.66 26.54 -33.64
N GLN A 16 10.43 25.96 -34.56
CA GLN A 16 9.88 25.06 -35.57
C GLN A 16 9.35 23.76 -34.96
N ARG A 17 10.05 23.18 -33.97
CA ARG A 17 9.57 22.02 -33.21
C ARG A 17 8.29 22.32 -32.43
N LEU A 18 8.22 23.47 -31.77
CA LEU A 18 7.02 23.91 -31.05
C LEU A 18 5.83 24.12 -31.99
N ARG A 19 6.03 24.68 -33.20
CA ARG A 19 4.96 24.80 -34.20
C ARG A 19 4.44 23.45 -34.69
N ILE A 20 5.32 22.47 -34.90
CA ILE A 20 4.92 21.12 -35.31
C ILE A 20 4.12 20.43 -34.22
N ILE A 21 4.53 20.56 -32.95
CA ILE A 21 3.81 20.01 -31.80
C ILE A 21 2.45 20.70 -31.64
N ALA A 22 2.39 22.03 -31.73
CA ALA A 22 1.15 22.79 -31.67
C ALA A 22 0.19 22.45 -32.82
N ALA A 23 0.70 22.19 -34.03
CA ALA A 23 -0.11 21.74 -35.17
C ALA A 23 -0.67 20.32 -35.00
N HIS A 24 -0.03 19.45 -34.20
CA HIS A 24 -0.61 18.15 -33.84
C HIS A 24 -1.68 18.25 -32.74
N LEU A 25 -1.63 19.32 -31.94
CA LEU A 25 -2.65 19.64 -30.93
C LEU A 25 -3.86 20.39 -31.54
N HIS A 26 -3.71 20.94 -32.74
CA HIS A 26 -4.75 21.66 -33.48
C HIS A 26 -4.91 21.11 -34.91
N LYS A 27 -5.62 20.00 -35.05
CA LYS A 27 -6.36 19.64 -36.27
C LYS A 27 -7.81 19.37 -35.85
N HIS A 28 -8.67 20.36 -36.03
CA HIS A 28 -9.58 20.58 -37.18
C HIS A 28 -10.90 19.82 -37.01
N GLU A 29 -11.89 20.56 -36.48
CA GLU A 29 -13.31 20.38 -36.79
C GLU A 29 -13.47 20.53 -38.31
N ASP A 30 -13.71 19.42 -39.01
CA ASP A 30 -14.66 19.33 -40.12
C ASP A 30 -14.79 17.86 -40.54
N GLY A 31 -16.02 17.50 -40.92
CA GLY A 31 -16.54 16.14 -40.89
C GLY A 31 -15.80 15.11 -41.74
N ASP A 32 -15.53 13.95 -41.13
CA ASP A 32 -15.93 12.70 -41.76
C ASP A 32 -16.56 11.77 -40.72
N SER A 33 -17.80 11.41 -41.01
CA SER A 33 -18.70 10.60 -40.23
C SER A 33 -18.35 9.12 -40.35
N GLY A 34 -18.23 8.42 -39.21
CA GLY A 34 -18.47 6.98 -39.20
C GLY A 34 -17.55 6.10 -38.36
N ILE A 35 -17.45 6.35 -37.05
CA ILE A 35 -17.41 5.24 -36.08
C ILE A 35 -18.33 5.65 -34.92
N ILE A 36 -19.60 5.29 -35.06
CA ILE A 36 -20.58 5.36 -33.97
C ILE A 36 -20.02 4.48 -32.84
N ALA A 37 -19.77 5.11 -31.69
CA ALA A 37 -19.58 4.41 -30.44
C ALA A 37 -20.78 3.49 -30.25
N LYS A 38 -20.57 2.18 -30.39
CA LYS A 38 -21.57 1.19 -30.02
C LYS A 38 -21.89 1.42 -28.55
N GLU A 39 -23.14 1.82 -28.29
CA GLU A 39 -23.73 1.73 -26.96
C GLU A 39 -23.47 0.32 -26.42
N CYS A 40 -22.67 0.22 -25.35
CA CYS A 40 -22.59 -0.99 -24.55
C CYS A 40 -23.92 -1.15 -23.79
N LYS A 41 -24.96 -1.62 -24.47
CA LYS A 41 -26.01 -2.39 -23.81
C LYS A 41 -25.42 -3.78 -23.57
N ILE A 42 -24.95 -4.00 -22.34
CA ILE A 42 -24.60 -5.34 -21.86
C ILE A 42 -25.92 -6.10 -21.73
N ASP A 43 -26.03 -7.20 -22.47
CA ASP A 43 -27.13 -8.16 -22.34
C ASP A 43 -27.15 -8.71 -20.90
N ALA A 44 -28.23 -8.40 -20.20
CA ALA A 44 -28.56 -8.92 -18.88
C ALA A 44 -29.02 -10.39 -18.99
N THR A 45 -28.14 -11.31 -19.39
CA THR A 45 -28.39 -12.75 -19.29
C THR A 45 -27.08 -13.49 -19.01
N GLY A 46 -26.71 -13.59 -17.73
CA GLY A 46 -25.60 -14.42 -17.25
C GLY A 46 -25.17 -14.07 -15.83
N SER A 47 -25.63 -14.88 -14.85
CA SER A 47 -25.30 -14.87 -13.41
C SER A 47 -25.36 -13.52 -12.69
N THR A 48 -26.51 -13.23 -12.09
CA THR A 48 -26.70 -12.21 -11.06
C THR A 48 -26.05 -12.62 -9.73
N GLU A 49 -24.73 -12.49 -9.65
CA GLU A 49 -24.10 -12.04 -8.42
C GLU A 49 -23.49 -10.68 -8.74
N GLU A 50 -24.18 -9.60 -8.33
CA GLU A 50 -23.54 -8.29 -8.29
C GLU A 50 -22.29 -8.43 -7.42
N ASN A 51 -21.13 -8.41 -8.06
CA ASN A 51 -19.83 -8.51 -7.41
C ASN A 51 -19.62 -7.22 -6.59
N LYS A 52 -20.23 -7.15 -5.41
CA LYS A 52 -20.14 -6.01 -4.50
C LYS A 52 -18.70 -5.92 -4.02
N GLY A 53 -17.99 -4.87 -4.44
CA GLY A 53 -16.66 -4.57 -3.89
C GLY A 53 -16.69 -4.52 -2.37
N THR A 54 -15.58 -4.89 -1.73
CA THR A 54 -15.54 -5.14 -0.27
C THR A 54 -15.63 -3.88 0.60
N VAL A 55 -15.46 -2.69 0.02
CA VAL A 55 -15.47 -1.42 0.76
C VAL A 55 -16.85 -0.75 0.68
N PRO A 56 -17.65 -0.74 1.78
CA PRO A 56 -18.91 -0.03 1.81
C PRO A 56 -18.69 1.49 1.83
N ARG A 57 -19.70 2.27 1.40
CA ARG A 57 -19.65 3.74 1.49
C ARG A 57 -19.50 4.21 2.94
N LYS A 58 -20.22 3.58 3.86
CA LYS A 58 -20.11 3.75 5.31
C LYS A 58 -19.04 2.81 5.86
N ARG A 59 -17.77 3.23 5.78
CA ARG A 59 -16.62 2.39 6.11
C ARG A 59 -16.58 1.95 7.57
N GLN A 60 -17.08 2.79 8.47
CA GLN A 60 -17.19 2.55 9.91
C GLN A 60 -18.05 1.33 10.28
N GLU A 61 -18.91 0.84 9.37
CA GLU A 61 -19.66 -0.41 9.56
C GLU A 61 -18.75 -1.66 9.54
N LEU A 62 -17.57 -1.55 8.92
CA LEU A 62 -16.63 -2.66 8.71
C LEU A 62 -15.24 -2.39 9.31
N MET A 63 -14.79 -1.13 9.26
CA MET A 63 -13.44 -0.67 9.60
C MET A 63 -13.47 0.22 10.84
N LYS A 64 -12.37 0.25 11.59
CA LYS A 64 -12.22 1.17 12.73
C LYS A 64 -12.14 2.60 12.22
N TRP A 65 -12.89 3.49 12.86
CA TRP A 65 -12.85 4.92 12.55
C TRP A 65 -11.65 5.65 13.19
N ASN A 66 -11.00 5.04 14.19
CA ASN A 66 -9.97 5.65 15.03
C ASN A 66 -8.70 4.80 15.16
N GLY A 67 -8.41 3.94 14.17
CA GLY A 67 -7.30 3.01 14.22
C GLY A 67 -7.16 2.19 12.95
N TRP A 68 -6.25 1.21 12.94
CA TRP A 68 -6.02 0.39 11.77
C TRP A 68 -7.03 -0.76 11.62
N GLY A 69 -7.49 -0.95 10.39
CA GLY A 69 -8.09 -2.19 9.91
C GLY A 69 -9.54 -2.47 10.33
N TYR A 70 -9.92 -3.74 10.31
CA TYR A 70 -11.30 -4.19 10.57
C TYR A 70 -11.71 -4.03 12.03
N SER A 71 -12.96 -3.67 12.27
CA SER A 71 -13.51 -3.46 13.63
C SER A 71 -13.53 -4.74 14.49
N ASP A 72 -13.57 -5.92 13.87
CA ASP A 72 -13.56 -7.22 14.54
C ASP A 72 -12.14 -7.72 14.91
N SER A 73 -11.09 -7.00 14.48
CA SER A 73 -9.70 -7.43 14.56
C SER A 73 -8.88 -6.45 15.41
N LYS A 74 -8.43 -6.87 16.58
CA LYS A 74 -7.58 -6.08 17.47
C LYS A 74 -6.81 -6.98 18.43
N PHE A 75 -5.68 -6.48 18.93
CA PHE A 75 -5.03 -7.08 20.07
C PHE A 75 -5.67 -6.61 21.38
N LEU A 76 -5.75 -7.50 22.37
CA LEU A 76 -6.12 -7.17 23.73
C LEU A 76 -5.35 -8.04 24.72
N PHE A 77 -5.11 -7.54 25.94
CA PHE A 77 -4.68 -8.39 27.04
C PHE A 77 -5.90 -8.96 27.75
N ASN A 78 -5.99 -10.29 27.80
CA ASN A 78 -7.09 -10.98 28.46
C ASN A 78 -6.94 -10.93 30.00
N LYS A 79 -7.92 -11.49 30.73
CA LYS A 79 -7.92 -11.48 32.22
C LYS A 79 -6.72 -12.19 32.86
N LYS A 80 -6.00 -13.01 32.11
CA LYS A 80 -4.78 -13.72 32.54
C LYS A 80 -3.49 -12.96 32.17
N GLY A 81 -3.59 -11.76 31.62
CA GLY A 81 -2.45 -10.97 31.12
C GLY A 81 -1.91 -11.46 29.77
N GLN A 82 -2.51 -12.46 29.14
CA GLN A 82 -2.04 -12.94 27.86
C GLN A 82 -2.61 -12.07 26.75
N ALA A 83 -1.78 -11.66 25.80
CA ALA A 83 -2.27 -10.99 24.61
C ALA A 83 -3.07 -11.98 23.74
N GLU A 84 -4.13 -11.50 23.11
CA GLU A 84 -5.00 -12.25 22.22
C GLU A 84 -5.33 -11.35 21.02
N PHE A 85 -5.39 -11.95 19.83
CA PHE A 85 -5.84 -11.25 18.62
C PHE A 85 -7.28 -11.66 18.29
N THR A 86 -8.21 -10.72 18.22
CA THR A 86 -9.65 -11.02 18.06
C THR A 86 -10.03 -11.41 16.62
N GLY A 87 -11.30 -11.79 16.45
CA GLY A 87 -11.90 -12.01 15.14
C GLY A 87 -11.65 -13.42 14.60
N LYS A 88 -11.74 -13.58 13.27
CA LYS A 88 -11.50 -14.84 12.55
C LYS A 88 -10.82 -14.63 11.18
N ARG A 89 -10.38 -13.39 10.89
CA ARG A 89 -9.87 -13.01 9.56
C ARG A 89 -8.46 -13.52 9.29
N TYR A 90 -7.65 -13.59 10.34
CA TYR A 90 -6.24 -13.91 10.24
C TYR A 90 -5.97 -15.25 10.90
N SER A 91 -4.92 -15.95 10.46
CA SER A 91 -4.51 -17.22 11.07
C SER A 91 -4.12 -17.07 12.55
N LEU A 92 -3.80 -15.86 13.01
CA LEU A 92 -3.49 -15.54 14.40
C LEU A 92 -4.74 -15.29 15.26
N SER A 93 -5.91 -15.08 14.64
CA SER A 93 -7.15 -14.77 15.35
C SER A 93 -7.56 -15.89 16.31
N GLY A 94 -7.90 -15.52 17.55
CA GLY A 94 -8.23 -16.42 18.65
C GLY A 94 -7.04 -17.10 19.33
N MET A 95 -5.81 -16.86 18.87
CA MET A 95 -4.61 -17.40 19.50
C MET A 95 -4.11 -16.48 20.62
N THR A 96 -3.58 -17.10 21.69
CA THR A 96 -2.91 -16.37 22.78
C THR A 96 -1.41 -16.24 22.51
N LEU A 97 -0.87 -15.06 22.82
CA LEU A 97 0.54 -14.69 22.72
C LEU A 97 1.10 -14.49 24.13
N PRO A 98 1.59 -15.55 24.80
CA PRO A 98 1.91 -15.51 26.22
C PRO A 98 3.11 -14.62 26.54
N SER A 99 4.06 -14.46 25.60
CA SER A 99 5.29 -13.71 25.82
C SER A 99 5.19 -12.23 25.43
N LEU A 100 4.07 -11.79 24.83
CA LEU A 100 3.95 -10.42 24.33
C LEU A 100 3.88 -9.40 25.46
N GLN A 101 3.20 -9.72 26.59
CA GLN A 101 3.17 -8.83 27.74
C GLN A 101 4.58 -8.59 28.29
N ASP A 102 5.31 -9.67 28.59
CA ASP A 102 6.66 -9.56 29.15
C ASP A 102 7.59 -8.79 28.21
N TRP A 103 7.51 -9.05 26.90
CA TRP A 103 8.29 -8.30 25.92
C TRP A 103 7.93 -6.81 25.92
N PHE A 104 6.63 -6.49 25.97
CA PHE A 104 6.13 -5.11 25.96
C PHE A 104 6.60 -4.34 27.20
N GLU A 105 6.39 -4.89 28.39
CA GLU A 105 6.77 -4.25 29.65
C GLU A 105 8.31 -4.09 29.77
N ASN A 106 9.08 -5.10 29.35
CA ASN A 106 10.55 -5.03 29.39
C ASN A 106 11.12 -4.07 28.33
N THR A 107 10.47 -3.93 27.16
CA THR A 107 10.97 -3.09 26.06
C THR A 107 10.66 -1.62 26.30
N PHE A 108 9.46 -1.30 26.79
CA PHE A 108 9.00 0.09 26.90
C PHE A 108 8.97 0.62 28.33
N GLY A 109 9.09 -0.24 29.35
CA GLY A 109 8.88 0.15 30.76
C GLY A 109 7.43 0.55 31.07
N ALA A 110 6.51 0.40 30.12
CA ALA A 110 5.09 0.65 30.28
C ALA A 110 4.42 -0.55 30.96
N SER A 111 3.44 -0.31 31.84
CA SER A 111 2.68 -1.38 32.47
C SER A 111 1.33 -1.56 31.80
N VAL A 112 0.93 -2.81 31.55
CA VAL A 112 -0.42 -3.14 31.05
C VAL A 112 -1.55 -2.81 32.06
N LYS A 113 -1.19 -2.33 33.25
CA LYS A 113 -2.13 -1.81 34.25
C LYS A 113 -2.53 -0.36 34.00
N HIS A 114 -1.70 0.42 33.31
CA HIS A 114 -1.99 1.82 33.00
C HIS A 114 -2.58 1.92 31.60
N LYS A 115 -3.87 2.29 31.53
CA LYS A 115 -4.63 2.28 30.28
C LYS A 115 -4.98 3.69 29.81
N SER A 116 -4.88 3.89 28.50
CA SER A 116 -5.38 5.07 27.77
C SER A 116 -6.23 4.60 26.58
N PRO A 117 -7.46 4.11 26.85
CA PRO A 117 -8.30 3.54 25.80
C PRO A 117 -8.75 4.63 24.82
N ALA A 118 -8.83 4.28 23.54
CA ALA A 118 -9.37 5.18 22.52
C ALA A 118 -10.83 5.58 22.79
N THR A 119 -11.18 6.79 22.36
CA THR A 119 -12.56 7.27 22.26
C THR A 119 -13.36 6.28 21.38
N PRO A 120 -14.44 5.66 21.89
CA PRO A 120 -15.10 4.57 21.18
C PRO A 120 -16.01 5.06 20.04
N VAL A 121 -16.57 6.26 20.16
CA VAL A 121 -17.57 6.82 19.24
C VAL A 121 -17.17 8.24 18.88
N LEU A 122 -17.31 8.59 17.60
CA LEU A 122 -17.08 9.95 17.13
C LEU A 122 -18.10 10.91 17.75
N ASN A 123 -17.63 12.01 18.35
CA ASN A 123 -18.50 13.11 18.74
C ASN A 123 -18.85 13.97 17.51
N ALA A 124 -19.93 13.62 16.81
CA ALA A 124 -20.36 14.33 15.61
C ALA A 124 -20.59 15.84 15.84
N SER A 125 -21.02 16.24 17.04
CA SER A 125 -21.24 17.66 17.38
C SER A 125 -19.94 18.47 17.50
N ALA A 126 -18.79 17.81 17.67
CA ALA A 126 -17.48 18.45 17.69
C ALA A 126 -16.85 18.57 16.28
N VAL A 127 -17.46 17.97 15.25
CA VAL A 127 -16.99 18.05 13.87
C VAL A 127 -17.46 19.37 13.27
N PRO A 128 -16.57 20.16 12.62
CA PRO A 128 -16.96 21.40 11.97
C PRO A 128 -18.11 21.17 10.97
N PRO A 129 -19.13 22.06 10.94
CA PRO A 129 -20.20 21.95 9.96
C PRO A 129 -19.65 22.09 8.53
N PRO A 130 -20.24 21.41 7.53
CA PRO A 130 -19.74 21.44 6.17
C PRO A 130 -19.96 22.82 5.53
N ARG A 131 -18.94 23.35 4.86
CA ARG A 131 -18.97 24.60 4.08
C ARG A 131 -19.38 24.31 2.63
N LEU A 132 -20.65 23.98 2.43
CA LEU A 132 -21.14 23.55 1.12
C LEU A 132 -21.23 24.69 0.11
N ASN A 133 -20.91 24.38 -1.15
CA ASN A 133 -21.28 25.21 -2.30
C ASN A 133 -22.62 24.70 -2.84
N GLU A 134 -23.70 25.44 -2.59
CA GLU A 134 -25.07 24.99 -2.93
C GLU A 134 -25.25 24.73 -4.43
N ALA A 135 -24.69 25.58 -5.29
CA ALA A 135 -24.80 25.41 -6.75
C ALA A 135 -24.03 24.17 -7.25
N PHE A 136 -22.94 23.79 -6.57
CA PHE A 136 -22.26 22.51 -6.82
C PHE A 136 -23.13 21.33 -6.38
N VAL A 137 -23.70 21.39 -5.19
CA VAL A 137 -24.55 20.32 -4.63
C VAL A 137 -25.79 20.09 -5.49
N GLU A 138 -26.47 21.15 -5.95
CA GLU A 138 -27.63 21.05 -6.84
C GLU A 138 -27.28 20.40 -8.18
N ASN A 139 -26.19 20.84 -8.82
CA ASN A 139 -25.76 20.23 -10.08
C ASN A 139 -25.29 18.79 -9.89
N LEU A 140 -24.64 18.48 -8.76
CA LEU A 140 -24.23 17.12 -8.43
C LEU A 140 -25.46 16.21 -8.23
N LYS A 141 -26.50 16.67 -7.52
CA LYS A 141 -27.78 15.94 -7.39
C LYS A 141 -28.37 15.59 -8.75
N ALA A 142 -28.32 16.51 -9.71
CA ALA A 142 -28.83 16.29 -11.07
C ALA A 142 -28.06 15.19 -11.84
N THR A 143 -26.81 14.87 -11.45
CA THR A 143 -26.04 13.77 -12.06
C THR A 143 -26.46 12.39 -11.56
N GLY A 144 -27.13 12.30 -10.41
CA GLY A 144 -27.42 11.04 -9.72
C GLY A 144 -26.21 10.40 -9.02
N ILE A 145 -25.05 11.06 -9.00
CA ILE A 145 -23.85 10.57 -8.29
C ILE A 145 -24.12 10.62 -6.78
N PRO A 146 -23.97 9.49 -6.06
CA PRO A 146 -24.15 9.46 -4.61
C PRO A 146 -23.14 10.35 -3.87
N PHE A 147 -23.62 11.05 -2.85
CA PHE A 147 -22.80 11.88 -1.97
C PHE A 147 -23.33 11.87 -0.54
N SER A 148 -22.50 12.31 0.41
CA SER A 148 -22.82 12.43 1.83
C SER A 148 -22.11 13.65 2.43
N ASN A 149 -22.78 14.34 3.34
CA ASN A 149 -22.23 15.39 4.18
C ASN A 149 -22.26 15.02 5.67
N GLU A 150 -22.48 13.73 5.98
CA GLU A 150 -22.51 13.21 7.34
C GLU A 150 -21.12 13.31 7.99
N ALA A 151 -21.09 13.61 9.30
CA ALA A 151 -19.85 13.82 10.04
C ALA A 151 -18.93 12.59 10.02
N GLU A 152 -19.48 11.39 10.16
CA GLU A 152 -18.72 10.14 10.14
C GLU A 152 -18.03 9.89 8.79
N ASP A 153 -18.76 10.08 7.69
CA ASP A 153 -18.23 9.86 6.34
C ASP A 153 -17.10 10.84 6.00
N ARG A 154 -17.26 12.10 6.45
CA ARG A 154 -16.29 13.19 6.26
C ARG A 154 -15.02 12.95 7.09
N VAL A 155 -15.17 12.63 8.39
CA VAL A 155 -14.04 12.40 9.28
C VAL A 155 -13.24 11.18 8.85
N PHE A 156 -13.88 10.07 8.47
CA PHE A 156 -13.19 8.87 7.99
C PHE A 156 -12.26 9.16 6.79
N ARG A 157 -12.58 10.19 6.00
CA ARG A 157 -11.85 10.58 4.79
C ARG A 157 -10.97 11.82 4.96
N ALA A 158 -10.79 12.27 6.19
CA ALA A 158 -9.98 13.44 6.51
C ALA A 158 -8.52 13.08 6.88
N HIS A 159 -8.17 11.79 6.86
CA HIS A 159 -6.88 11.31 7.36
C HIS A 159 -6.35 10.07 6.63
N GLY A 160 -5.05 9.87 6.79
CA GLY A 160 -4.36 8.59 6.58
C GLY A 160 -4.10 7.85 7.88
N HIS A 161 -2.90 7.32 8.04
CA HIS A 161 -2.47 6.52 9.18
C HIS A 161 -1.16 7.04 9.79
N CYS A 162 -0.82 8.31 9.63
CA CYS A 162 0.25 8.92 10.42
C CYS A 162 -0.13 8.93 11.91
N LEU A 163 0.90 8.90 12.76
CA LEU A 163 0.76 8.82 14.21
C LEU A 163 -0.09 9.96 14.77
N HIS A 164 0.16 11.20 14.32
CA HIS A 164 -0.58 12.37 14.80
C HIS A 164 -2.07 12.33 14.41
N GLU A 165 -2.39 11.81 13.22
CA GLU A 165 -3.76 11.67 12.75
C GLU A 165 -4.54 10.65 13.61
N ILE A 166 -3.95 9.48 13.81
CA ILE A 166 -4.56 8.42 14.64
C ILE A 166 -4.65 8.86 16.11
N PHE A 167 -3.64 9.56 16.62
CA PHE A 167 -3.66 10.10 17.98
C PHE A 167 -4.82 11.09 18.17
N ALA A 168 -5.03 12.01 17.21
CA ALA A 168 -6.13 12.98 17.27
C ALA A 168 -7.49 12.28 17.34
N LEU A 169 -7.73 11.29 16.47
CA LEU A 169 -8.98 10.51 16.45
C LEU A 169 -9.22 9.76 17.76
N ARG A 170 -8.17 9.13 18.30
CA ARG A 170 -8.26 8.35 19.55
C ARG A 170 -8.55 9.22 20.76
N GLU A 171 -8.00 10.43 20.82
CA GLU A 171 -8.29 11.40 21.87
C GLU A 171 -9.65 12.10 21.68
N GLY A 172 -10.42 11.71 20.66
CA GLY A 172 -11.73 12.31 20.36
C GLY A 172 -11.62 13.76 19.88
N LYS A 173 -10.43 14.18 19.45
CA LYS A 173 -10.20 15.48 18.83
C LYS A 173 -10.63 15.41 17.37
N THR A 174 -11.17 16.50 16.89
CA THR A 174 -11.48 16.67 15.47
C THR A 174 -10.36 17.43 14.79
N PHE A 175 -10.11 17.11 13.52
CA PHE A 175 -9.17 17.87 12.69
C PHE A 175 -9.69 19.30 12.51
N GLU A 176 -8.77 20.27 12.41
CA GLU A 176 -9.12 21.68 12.18
C GLU A 176 -9.93 21.84 10.89
N ARG A 177 -9.60 21.02 9.88
CA ARG A 177 -10.31 20.93 8.62
C ARG A 177 -10.58 19.47 8.27
N VAL A 178 -11.81 19.20 7.84
CA VAL A 178 -12.25 17.93 7.26
C VAL A 178 -12.93 18.22 5.91
N PRO A 179 -13.09 17.24 5.01
CA PRO A 179 -13.90 17.42 3.80
C PRO A 179 -15.30 17.94 4.15
N ASP A 180 -15.90 18.77 3.30
CA ASP A 180 -17.27 19.25 3.47
C ASP A 180 -18.29 18.24 2.96
N MET A 181 -17.93 17.47 1.95
CA MET A 181 -18.72 16.33 1.49
C MET A 181 -17.84 15.21 0.93
N VAL A 182 -18.44 14.04 0.80
CA VAL A 182 -17.88 12.86 0.14
C VAL A 182 -18.73 12.55 -1.09
N VAL A 183 -18.09 12.20 -2.21
CA VAL A 183 -18.76 11.73 -3.43
C VAL A 183 -18.24 10.37 -3.85
N TRP A 184 -19.11 9.53 -4.42
CA TRP A 184 -18.78 8.17 -4.86
C TRP A 184 -19.06 7.99 -6.35
N PRO A 185 -18.13 8.35 -7.25
CA PRO A 185 -18.22 8.01 -8.66
C PRO A 185 -18.26 6.48 -8.84
N ASN A 186 -19.07 6.01 -9.78
CA ASN A 186 -19.12 4.60 -10.12
C ASN A 186 -18.35 4.28 -11.41
N CYS A 187 -17.87 5.28 -12.15
CA CYS A 187 -17.15 5.09 -13.41
C CYS A 187 -16.33 6.34 -13.79
N HIS A 188 -15.49 6.22 -14.83
CA HIS A 188 -14.71 7.33 -15.38
C HIS A 188 -15.55 8.57 -15.69
N ASN A 189 -16.71 8.40 -16.33
CA ASN A 189 -17.56 9.53 -16.73
C ASN A 189 -18.14 10.29 -15.53
N ASP A 190 -18.37 9.63 -14.39
CA ASP A 190 -18.79 10.32 -13.16
C ASP A 190 -17.67 11.24 -12.66
N VAL A 191 -16.41 10.76 -12.72
CA VAL A 191 -15.23 11.57 -12.34
C VAL A 191 -15.09 12.78 -13.26
N VAL A 192 -15.28 12.62 -14.58
CA VAL A 192 -15.28 13.74 -15.53
C VAL A 192 -16.31 14.80 -15.12
N LYS A 193 -17.56 14.41 -14.88
CA LYS A 193 -18.62 15.32 -14.43
C LYS A 193 -18.27 16.02 -13.12
N ILE A 194 -17.74 15.30 -12.12
CA ILE A 194 -17.35 15.89 -10.83
C ILE A 194 -16.25 16.94 -11.02
N VAL A 195 -15.23 16.65 -11.82
CA VAL A 195 -14.11 17.57 -12.08
C VAL A 195 -14.59 18.80 -12.86
N GLU A 196 -15.47 18.65 -13.85
CA GLU A 196 -16.09 19.77 -14.57
C GLU A 196 -16.91 20.67 -13.64
N LEU A 197 -17.73 20.07 -12.77
CA LEU A 197 -18.51 20.79 -11.76
C LEU A 197 -17.60 21.50 -10.75
N ALA A 198 -16.50 20.86 -10.36
CA ALA A 198 -15.54 21.46 -9.44
C ALA A 198 -14.84 22.69 -10.05
N CYS A 199 -14.49 22.62 -11.33
CA CYS A 199 -13.96 23.77 -12.08
C CYS A 199 -14.99 24.89 -12.18
N LYS A 200 -16.25 24.56 -12.53
CA LYS A 200 -17.34 25.53 -12.67
C LYS A 200 -17.63 26.30 -11.38
N HIS A 201 -17.51 25.63 -10.24
CA HIS A 201 -17.96 26.15 -8.94
C HIS A 201 -16.82 26.45 -7.96
N ASN A 202 -15.57 26.35 -8.42
CA ASN A 202 -14.37 26.55 -7.60
C ASN A 202 -14.36 25.69 -6.32
N VAL A 203 -14.57 24.39 -6.50
CA VAL A 203 -14.54 23.38 -5.43
C VAL A 203 -13.19 22.67 -5.43
N CYS A 204 -12.62 22.45 -4.24
CA CYS A 204 -11.40 21.68 -4.06
C CYS A 204 -11.71 20.18 -4.01
N LEU A 205 -10.97 19.36 -4.75
CA LEU A 205 -11.12 17.91 -4.75
C LEU A 205 -9.90 17.26 -4.11
N ILE A 206 -10.13 16.31 -3.20
CA ILE A 206 -9.10 15.41 -2.68
C ILE A 206 -9.48 13.98 -3.09
N PRO A 207 -8.73 13.35 -4.02
CA PRO A 207 -8.97 11.95 -4.37
C PRO A 207 -8.70 11.04 -3.18
N TYR A 208 -9.62 10.12 -2.91
CA TYR A 208 -9.54 9.19 -1.79
C TYR A 208 -9.74 7.76 -2.27
N GLY A 209 -8.75 6.91 -2.02
CA GLY A 209 -8.79 5.48 -2.34
C GLY A 209 -8.98 4.65 -1.08
N GLY A 210 -7.90 4.00 -0.64
CA GLY A 210 -7.90 3.16 0.54
C GLY A 210 -7.89 3.87 1.89
N GLY A 211 -7.47 5.14 1.93
CA GLY A 211 -7.24 5.86 3.20
C GLY A 211 -5.93 5.47 3.89
N THR A 212 -5.04 4.74 3.22
CA THR A 212 -3.83 4.16 3.82
C THR A 212 -2.58 5.04 3.70
N SER A 213 -2.74 6.36 3.54
CA SER A 213 -1.59 7.28 3.42
C SER A 213 -0.81 7.34 4.73
N VAL A 214 0.52 7.49 4.66
CA VAL A 214 1.39 7.73 5.82
C VAL A 214 2.28 8.96 5.60
N THR A 215 1.79 9.89 4.80
CA THR A 215 2.48 11.14 4.40
C THR A 215 1.62 12.39 4.59
N SER A 216 0.51 12.29 5.33
CA SER A 216 -0.52 13.35 5.45
C SER A 216 -1.15 13.77 4.11
N ALA A 217 -1.00 13.01 3.03
CA ALA A 217 -1.53 13.37 1.70
C ALA A 217 -3.07 13.51 1.62
N LEU A 218 -3.79 13.08 2.65
CA LEU A 218 -5.25 13.17 2.76
C LEU A 218 -5.70 14.27 3.74
N GLU A 219 -4.77 14.86 4.48
CA GLU A 219 -5.05 15.92 5.44
C GLU A 219 -5.56 17.16 4.69
N CYS A 220 -6.65 17.74 5.16
CA CYS A 220 -7.21 18.94 4.56
C CYS A 220 -6.44 20.17 5.05
N PRO A 221 -5.90 21.02 4.17
CA PRO A 221 -5.19 22.23 4.59
C PRO A 221 -6.12 23.16 5.41
N PRO A 222 -5.74 23.58 6.63
CA PRO A 222 -6.57 24.44 7.49
C PRO A 222 -6.99 25.77 6.84
N GLU A 223 -6.12 26.32 6.00
CA GLU A 223 -6.32 27.57 5.26
C GLU A 223 -7.22 27.43 4.02
N GLU A 224 -7.59 26.21 3.61
CA GLU A 224 -8.47 26.00 2.46
C GLU A 224 -9.91 26.42 2.80
N THR A 225 -10.32 27.53 2.18
CA THR A 225 -11.61 28.17 2.40
C THR A 225 -12.70 27.66 1.47
N ARG A 226 -12.35 27.06 0.32
CA ARG A 226 -13.30 26.48 -0.63
C ARG A 226 -14.01 25.28 -0.01
N CYS A 227 -15.14 24.90 -0.61
CA CYS A 227 -15.76 23.60 -0.37
C CYS A 227 -14.75 22.51 -0.77
N ILE A 228 -14.41 21.61 0.15
CA ILE A 228 -13.53 20.45 -0.06
C ILE A 228 -14.41 19.22 -0.24
N VAL A 229 -14.20 18.51 -1.34
CA VAL A 229 -14.89 17.26 -1.63
C VAL A 229 -13.88 16.12 -1.63
N SER A 230 -14.09 15.16 -0.75
CA SER A 230 -13.42 13.87 -0.83
C SER A 230 -14.04 13.06 -1.98
N LEU A 231 -13.27 12.83 -3.05
CA LEU A 231 -13.68 12.02 -4.19
C LEU A 231 -13.27 10.58 -3.94
N ASP A 232 -14.18 9.77 -3.38
CA ASP A 232 -13.93 8.40 -2.97
C ASP A 232 -14.12 7.43 -4.15
N THR A 233 -13.02 6.84 -4.63
CA THR A 233 -13.02 5.94 -5.80
C THR A 233 -13.51 4.52 -5.49
N SER A 234 -13.78 4.16 -4.23
CA SER A 234 -14.07 2.77 -3.81
C SER A 234 -15.21 2.07 -4.54
N GLN A 235 -16.14 2.81 -5.16
CA GLN A 235 -17.27 2.25 -5.91
C GLN A 235 -16.97 2.04 -7.41
N MET A 236 -15.81 2.50 -7.87
CA MET A 236 -15.25 2.30 -9.21
C MET A 236 -14.15 1.23 -9.09
N ASN A 237 -14.54 -0.03 -9.00
CA ASN A 237 -13.71 -1.14 -8.51
C ASN A 237 -13.77 -2.42 -9.38
N ARG A 238 -14.13 -2.31 -10.66
CA ARG A 238 -14.24 -3.45 -11.58
C ARG A 238 -12.94 -3.74 -12.33
N ILE A 239 -12.68 -5.03 -12.58
CA ILE A 239 -11.83 -5.45 -13.69
C ILE A 239 -12.67 -5.32 -14.96
N LEU A 240 -12.29 -4.38 -15.83
CA LEU A 240 -13.03 -4.05 -17.06
C LEU A 240 -12.82 -5.11 -18.14
N TRP A 241 -11.58 -5.59 -18.28
CA TRP A 241 -11.25 -6.73 -19.15
C TRP A 241 -9.89 -7.34 -18.78
N ILE A 242 -9.68 -8.59 -19.20
CA ILE A 242 -8.41 -9.31 -19.09
C ILE A 242 -8.00 -9.73 -20.51
N ASP A 243 -6.78 -9.39 -20.90
CA ASP A 243 -6.15 -9.85 -22.14
C ASP A 243 -5.12 -10.93 -21.80
N GLU A 244 -5.55 -12.18 -21.94
CA GLU A 244 -4.73 -13.36 -21.67
C GLU A 244 -3.56 -13.53 -22.66
N LYS A 245 -3.67 -12.98 -23.88
CA LYS A 245 -2.60 -13.07 -24.89
C LYS A 245 -1.45 -12.13 -24.53
N ASN A 246 -1.79 -10.92 -24.10
CA ASN A 246 -0.83 -9.89 -23.73
C ASN A 246 -0.47 -9.91 -22.23
N LEU A 247 -1.16 -10.74 -21.44
CA LEU A 247 -1.00 -10.88 -19.99
C LEU A 247 -1.14 -9.52 -19.28
N VAL A 248 -2.22 -8.82 -19.58
CA VAL A 248 -2.59 -7.55 -18.93
C VAL A 248 -4.06 -7.55 -18.53
N ALA A 249 -4.38 -6.79 -17.48
CA ALA A 249 -5.74 -6.51 -17.06
C ALA A 249 -5.96 -5.01 -17.02
N HIS A 250 -7.14 -4.56 -17.46
CA HIS A 250 -7.58 -3.17 -17.41
C HIS A 250 -8.64 -3.01 -16.34
N ILE A 251 -8.40 -2.09 -15.41
CA ILE A 251 -9.01 -2.13 -14.10
C ILE A 251 -9.37 -0.72 -13.68
N GLU A 252 -10.54 -0.56 -13.09
CA GLU A 252 -10.96 0.67 -12.43
C GLU A 252 -10.10 0.94 -11.18
N ALA A 253 -9.66 2.19 -11.02
CA ALA A 253 -8.61 2.55 -10.07
C ALA A 253 -8.99 2.40 -8.58
N GLY A 254 -10.28 2.31 -8.26
CA GLY A 254 -10.75 2.18 -6.89
C GLY A 254 -10.74 0.75 -6.33
N ILE A 255 -10.39 -0.25 -7.15
CA ILE A 255 -10.30 -1.63 -6.66
C ILE A 255 -9.24 -1.75 -5.55
N ILE A 256 -9.58 -2.50 -4.50
CA ILE A 256 -8.66 -2.81 -3.40
C ILE A 256 -7.76 -3.98 -3.80
N GLY A 257 -6.51 -3.98 -3.37
CA GLY A 257 -5.53 -5.02 -3.71
C GLY A 257 -6.01 -6.44 -3.41
N GLN A 258 -6.61 -6.66 -2.24
CA GLN A 258 -7.19 -7.95 -1.87
C GLN A 258 -8.30 -8.40 -2.83
N ASP A 259 -9.17 -7.49 -3.27
CA ASP A 259 -10.22 -7.79 -4.24
C ASP A 259 -9.66 -8.03 -5.64
N LEU A 260 -8.67 -7.25 -6.05
CA LEU A 260 -7.99 -7.40 -7.33
C LEU A 260 -7.34 -8.79 -7.44
N GLU A 261 -6.56 -9.19 -6.44
CA GLU A 261 -5.93 -10.51 -6.42
C GLU A 261 -6.97 -11.63 -6.36
N ARG A 262 -8.02 -11.51 -5.54
CA ARG A 262 -9.10 -12.51 -5.48
C ARG A 262 -9.77 -12.70 -6.84
N LEU A 263 -10.18 -11.63 -7.50
CA LEU A 263 -10.88 -11.68 -8.79
C LEU A 263 -9.99 -12.17 -9.94
N LEU A 264 -8.70 -11.81 -9.93
CA LEU A 264 -7.74 -12.38 -10.89
C LEU A 264 -7.46 -13.86 -10.61
N ASN A 265 -7.37 -14.25 -9.33
CA ASN A 265 -7.09 -15.63 -8.95
C ASN A 265 -8.21 -16.58 -9.40
N GLU A 266 -9.47 -16.14 -9.33
CA GLU A 266 -10.63 -16.85 -9.89
C GLU A 266 -10.48 -17.14 -11.40
N ARG A 267 -9.65 -16.35 -12.10
CA ARG A 267 -9.31 -16.51 -13.53
C ARG A 267 -7.95 -17.16 -13.77
N GLY A 268 -7.24 -17.60 -12.73
CA GLY A 268 -5.93 -18.23 -12.86
C GLY A 268 -4.75 -17.25 -12.96
N TYR A 269 -4.96 -15.97 -12.64
CA TYR A 269 -3.94 -14.91 -12.74
C TYR A 269 -3.73 -14.18 -11.39
N CYS A 270 -2.64 -13.44 -11.27
CA CYS A 270 -2.32 -12.56 -10.15
C CYS A 270 -1.56 -11.32 -10.66
N THR A 271 -1.52 -10.23 -9.90
CA THR A 271 -0.55 -9.14 -10.19
C THR A 271 0.77 -9.37 -9.46
N GLY A 272 0.71 -10.01 -8.30
CA GLY A 272 1.84 -10.18 -7.38
C GLY A 272 2.28 -8.89 -6.68
N HIS A 273 1.53 -7.79 -6.85
CA HIS A 273 1.74 -6.53 -6.15
C HIS A 273 1.08 -6.58 -4.77
N GLU A 274 1.88 -6.93 -3.77
CA GLU A 274 1.41 -7.12 -2.39
C GLU A 274 2.08 -6.11 -1.45
N PRO A 275 1.63 -4.85 -1.40
CA PRO A 275 1.99 -3.95 -0.31
C PRO A 275 1.34 -4.42 0.99
N ASP A 276 1.95 -4.10 2.14
CA ASP A 276 1.44 -4.51 3.46
C ASP A 276 0.00 -4.00 3.73
N SER A 277 -0.39 -2.91 3.06
CA SER A 277 -1.72 -2.30 3.12
C SER A 277 -2.73 -2.89 2.13
N MET A 278 -2.43 -3.97 1.38
CA MET A 278 -3.25 -4.46 0.26
C MET A 278 -4.71 -4.78 0.61
N GLU A 279 -5.01 -5.05 1.89
CA GLU A 279 -6.38 -5.25 2.39
C GLU A 279 -7.26 -4.00 2.27
N PHE A 280 -6.66 -2.80 2.16
CA PHE A 280 -7.37 -1.53 2.12
C PHE A 280 -6.88 -0.57 1.05
N SER A 281 -5.61 -0.65 0.63
CA SER A 281 -5.05 0.24 -0.38
C SER A 281 -5.56 -0.10 -1.79
N SER A 282 -5.89 0.94 -2.55
CA SER A 282 -6.46 0.84 -3.90
C SER A 282 -5.41 1.02 -5.01
N LEU A 283 -5.68 0.46 -6.20
CA LEU A 283 -4.81 0.56 -7.39
C LEU A 283 -4.44 2.01 -7.78
N GLY A 284 -5.39 2.94 -7.79
CA GLY A 284 -5.14 4.36 -8.07
C GLY A 284 -4.25 5.01 -7.02
N GLY A 285 -4.38 4.58 -5.77
CA GLY A 285 -3.50 4.99 -4.67
C GLY A 285 -2.06 4.51 -4.90
N TRP A 286 -1.88 3.26 -5.33
CA TRP A 286 -0.55 2.73 -5.68
C TRP A 286 0.15 3.53 -6.76
N VAL A 287 -0.59 3.94 -7.81
CA VAL A 287 -0.08 4.82 -8.86
C VAL A 287 0.29 6.19 -8.27
N ALA A 288 -0.60 6.78 -7.48
CA ALA A 288 -0.41 8.10 -6.90
C ALA A 288 0.78 8.19 -5.93
N THR A 289 1.18 7.09 -5.28
CA THR A 289 2.24 7.08 -4.25
C THR A 289 3.48 6.27 -4.63
N ARG A 290 3.55 5.73 -5.84
CA ARG A 290 4.62 4.81 -6.28
C ARG A 290 4.80 3.61 -5.35
N ALA A 291 3.69 2.95 -5.00
CA ALA A 291 3.71 1.84 -4.05
C ALA A 291 4.69 0.72 -4.46
N SER A 292 5.33 0.14 -3.45
CA SER A 292 6.24 -1.00 -3.57
C SER A 292 5.59 -2.22 -2.90
N GLY A 293 5.61 -3.37 -3.58
CA GLY A 293 5.09 -4.62 -3.06
C GLY A 293 6.18 -5.54 -2.52
N MET A 294 5.81 -6.42 -1.59
CA MET A 294 6.71 -7.38 -0.95
C MET A 294 7.42 -8.32 -1.92
N LYS A 295 6.78 -8.62 -3.06
CA LYS A 295 7.26 -9.56 -4.10
C LYS A 295 7.86 -8.88 -5.34
N LYS A 296 8.24 -7.60 -5.23
CA LYS A 296 8.74 -6.80 -6.38
C LYS A 296 9.92 -7.42 -7.15
N ASN A 297 10.69 -8.32 -6.54
CA ASN A 297 11.82 -8.98 -7.21
C ASN A 297 11.37 -9.85 -8.41
N VAL A 298 10.13 -10.37 -8.37
CA VAL A 298 9.55 -11.18 -9.46
C VAL A 298 8.63 -10.33 -10.34
N TYR A 299 7.81 -9.46 -9.73
CA TYR A 299 6.74 -8.76 -10.43
C TYR A 299 7.06 -7.31 -10.81
N GLY A 300 8.05 -6.70 -10.14
CA GLY A 300 8.34 -5.27 -10.23
C GLY A 300 7.54 -4.42 -9.25
N ASN A 301 7.89 -3.14 -9.16
CA ASN A 301 7.08 -2.13 -8.47
C ASN A 301 5.91 -1.67 -9.35
N ILE A 302 5.08 -0.76 -8.85
CA ILE A 302 3.93 -0.27 -9.61
C ILE A 302 4.33 0.37 -10.96
N GLU A 303 5.47 1.06 -11.03
CA GLU A 303 6.00 1.64 -12.27
C GLU A 303 6.42 0.61 -13.32
N ASP A 304 6.73 -0.62 -12.88
CA ASP A 304 7.09 -1.73 -13.78
C ASP A 304 5.85 -2.50 -14.24
N LEU A 305 4.80 -2.52 -13.40
CA LEU A 305 3.56 -3.24 -13.63
C LEU A 305 2.60 -2.47 -14.52
N VAL A 306 2.54 -1.14 -14.38
CA VAL A 306 1.62 -0.29 -15.14
C VAL A 306 2.04 -0.20 -16.61
N ILE A 307 1.09 -0.51 -17.50
CA ILE A 307 1.23 -0.38 -18.95
C ILE A 307 0.55 0.89 -19.46
N HIS A 308 -0.57 1.28 -18.88
CA HIS A 308 -1.39 2.40 -19.35
C HIS A 308 -2.21 3.00 -18.20
N ILE A 309 -2.37 4.32 -18.20
CA ILE A 309 -3.12 5.07 -17.18
C ILE A 309 -4.09 6.01 -17.89
N LYS A 310 -5.33 6.08 -17.41
CA LYS A 310 -6.30 7.12 -17.73
C LYS A 310 -6.51 8.02 -16.52
N VAL A 311 -6.31 9.32 -16.70
CA VAL A 311 -6.42 10.33 -15.64
C VAL A 311 -7.36 11.45 -16.06
N VAL A 312 -8.28 11.83 -15.18
CA VAL A 312 -9.10 13.03 -15.35
C VAL A 312 -8.43 14.20 -14.64
N THR A 313 -8.16 15.27 -15.37
CA THR A 313 -7.59 16.52 -14.83
C THR A 313 -8.55 17.69 -15.11
N PRO A 314 -8.40 18.84 -14.43
CA PRO A 314 -9.16 20.06 -14.77
C PRO A 314 -9.02 20.52 -16.23
N ARG A 315 -7.95 20.10 -16.94
CA ARG A 315 -7.71 20.46 -18.34
C ARG A 315 -8.23 19.42 -19.34
N GLY A 316 -8.77 18.29 -18.85
CA GLY A 316 -9.23 17.18 -19.68
C GLY A 316 -8.57 15.84 -19.30
N VAL A 317 -8.82 14.83 -20.13
CA VAL A 317 -8.33 13.47 -19.91
C VAL A 317 -6.93 13.31 -20.48
N ILE A 318 -6.03 12.73 -19.66
CA ILE A 318 -4.71 12.29 -20.09
C ILE A 318 -4.77 10.78 -20.31
N GLU A 319 -4.50 10.37 -21.55
CA GLU A 319 -4.51 8.97 -21.97
C GLU A 319 -3.59 8.79 -23.18
N LYS A 320 -2.77 7.73 -23.20
CA LYS A 320 -2.00 7.38 -24.41
C LYS A 320 -2.90 6.68 -25.42
N SER A 321 -2.64 6.90 -26.71
CA SER A 321 -3.43 6.33 -27.81
C SER A 321 -3.19 4.84 -28.07
N CYS A 322 -2.13 4.24 -27.51
CA CYS A 322 -1.84 2.83 -27.68
C CYS A 322 -1.22 2.22 -26.42
N GLN A 323 -1.21 0.88 -26.37
CA GLN A 323 -0.68 0.08 -25.26
C GLN A 323 0.60 -0.66 -25.66
N GLY A 324 1.45 -0.01 -26.48
CA GLY A 324 2.75 -0.56 -26.84
C GLY A 324 3.60 -0.81 -25.59
N PRO A 325 4.27 -1.97 -25.45
CA PRO A 325 4.94 -2.37 -24.21
C PRO A 325 6.14 -1.49 -23.84
N ARG A 326 6.70 -0.77 -24.81
CA ARG A 326 7.76 0.22 -24.64
C ARG A 326 7.71 1.23 -25.78
N MET A 327 7.85 2.52 -25.46
CA MET A 327 7.75 3.60 -26.44
C MET A 327 8.88 4.61 -26.26
N SER A 328 9.28 5.24 -27.37
CA SER A 328 10.24 6.36 -27.40
C SER A 328 9.61 7.56 -28.09
N THR A 329 8.56 8.10 -27.49
CA THR A 329 7.70 9.16 -28.05
C THR A 329 7.84 10.47 -27.26
N GLY A 330 9.08 10.79 -26.84
CA GLY A 330 9.39 11.88 -25.91
C GLY A 330 9.39 11.40 -24.44
N PRO A 331 9.36 12.34 -23.47
CA PRO A 331 9.24 11.99 -22.05
C PRO A 331 8.02 11.14 -21.77
N ASP A 332 8.17 10.12 -20.92
CA ASP A 332 7.07 9.24 -20.56
C ASP A 332 6.10 9.96 -19.60
N ILE A 333 4.94 10.37 -20.14
CA ILE A 333 3.91 11.06 -19.37
C ILE A 333 3.32 10.23 -18.21
N HIS A 334 3.43 8.90 -18.23
CA HIS A 334 2.99 8.10 -17.07
C HIS A 334 3.81 8.44 -15.83
N HIS A 335 5.08 8.76 -15.99
CA HIS A 335 5.96 9.16 -14.89
C HIS A 335 5.65 10.55 -14.33
N PHE A 336 4.80 11.35 -14.99
CA PHE A 336 4.32 12.61 -14.43
C PHE A 336 3.14 12.38 -13.47
N ILE A 337 2.41 11.27 -13.66
CA ILE A 337 1.28 10.86 -12.83
C ILE A 337 1.74 9.95 -11.68
N LEU A 338 2.69 9.04 -11.94
CA LEU A 338 3.25 8.17 -10.91
C LEU A 338 3.92 9.00 -9.80
N GLY A 339 3.40 8.91 -8.58
CA GLY A 339 3.91 9.70 -7.45
C GLY A 339 3.33 11.12 -7.37
N SER A 340 2.25 11.43 -8.09
CA SER A 340 1.65 12.77 -8.05
C SER A 340 0.80 13.04 -6.80
N GLU A 341 0.57 12.04 -5.95
CA GLU A 341 -0.17 12.15 -4.68
C GLU A 341 -1.52 12.90 -4.80
N GLY A 342 -2.27 12.64 -5.87
CA GLY A 342 -3.59 13.26 -6.10
C GLY A 342 -3.57 14.74 -6.51
N THR A 343 -2.40 15.37 -6.64
CA THR A 343 -2.27 16.83 -6.91
C THR A 343 -2.58 17.26 -8.34
N LEU A 344 -2.55 16.32 -9.30
CA LEU A 344 -2.74 16.61 -10.73
C LEU A 344 -4.13 16.26 -11.27
N GLY A 345 -4.85 15.37 -10.58
CA GLY A 345 -6.11 14.82 -11.05
C GLY A 345 -6.42 13.45 -10.46
N VAL A 346 -7.42 12.78 -11.03
CA VAL A 346 -7.94 11.51 -10.54
C VAL A 346 -7.56 10.41 -11.52
N VAL A 347 -6.77 9.44 -11.06
CA VAL A 347 -6.54 8.20 -11.81
C VAL A 347 -7.86 7.40 -11.81
N THR A 348 -8.41 7.10 -12.98
CA THR A 348 -9.70 6.41 -13.08
C THR A 348 -9.59 4.96 -13.53
N GLU A 349 -8.67 4.67 -14.44
CA GLU A 349 -8.46 3.35 -15.00
C GLU A 349 -6.97 3.11 -15.20
N VAL A 350 -6.53 1.87 -14.97
CA VAL A 350 -5.14 1.44 -15.11
C VAL A 350 -5.11 0.10 -15.83
N THR A 351 -4.27 -0.01 -16.86
CA THR A 351 -3.88 -1.31 -17.42
C THR A 351 -2.57 -1.74 -16.78
N MET A 352 -2.53 -2.92 -16.18
CA MET A 352 -1.32 -3.46 -15.56
C MET A 352 -1.04 -4.90 -16.00
N LYS A 353 0.23 -5.30 -15.90
CA LYS A 353 0.68 -6.67 -16.14
C LYS A 353 0.05 -7.61 -15.12
N ILE A 354 -0.33 -8.79 -15.59
CA ILE A 354 -0.74 -9.93 -14.77
C ILE A 354 0.14 -11.13 -15.10
N ARG A 355 0.19 -12.10 -14.20
CA ARG A 355 0.95 -13.35 -14.36
C ARG A 355 0.05 -14.54 -13.99
N PRO A 356 0.27 -15.73 -14.57
CA PRO A 356 -0.34 -16.93 -14.04
C PRO A 356 -0.02 -17.09 -12.54
N ILE A 357 -0.98 -17.60 -11.77
CA ILE A 357 -0.76 -17.89 -10.34
C ILE A 357 0.45 -18.85 -10.22
N PRO A 358 1.39 -18.59 -9.30
CA PRO A 358 2.51 -19.49 -9.09
C PRO A 358 2.04 -20.89 -8.67
N GLU A 359 2.56 -21.94 -9.32
CA GLU A 359 2.26 -23.35 -9.03
C GLU A 359 2.67 -23.74 -7.60
N TYR A 360 3.77 -23.16 -7.11
CA TYR A 360 4.38 -23.52 -5.84
C TYR A 360 4.94 -22.29 -5.13
N GLN A 361 4.71 -22.21 -3.82
CA GLN A 361 5.33 -21.24 -2.92
C GLN A 361 6.14 -21.98 -1.86
N LYS A 362 7.30 -21.42 -1.48
CA LYS A 362 8.20 -21.98 -0.47
C LYS A 362 8.71 -20.89 0.44
N TYR A 363 8.51 -21.06 1.75
CA TYR A 363 9.08 -20.16 2.75
C TYR A 363 10.42 -20.68 3.25
N GLY A 364 11.28 -19.77 3.69
CA GLY A 364 12.59 -20.09 4.24
C GLY A 364 13.08 -19.04 5.24
N SER A 365 14.13 -19.39 5.97
CA SER A 365 14.82 -18.42 6.82
C SER A 365 16.29 -18.78 7.02
N VAL A 366 17.11 -17.76 7.24
CA VAL A 366 18.56 -17.89 7.49
C VAL A 366 18.94 -17.06 8.70
N VAL A 367 19.72 -17.62 9.62
CA VAL A 367 20.31 -16.89 10.75
C VAL A 367 21.75 -16.51 10.41
N PHE A 368 22.13 -15.27 10.69
CA PHE A 368 23.50 -14.80 10.63
C PHE A 368 23.98 -14.37 12.03
N HIS A 369 25.30 -14.33 12.22
CA HIS A 369 25.91 -14.01 13.51
C HIS A 369 25.78 -12.52 13.87
N ASN A 370 25.67 -11.64 12.88
CA ASN A 370 25.44 -10.20 13.03
C ASN A 370 24.77 -9.61 11.78
N PHE A 371 24.38 -8.34 11.87
CA PHE A 371 23.67 -7.63 10.81
C PHE A 371 24.54 -7.44 9.56
N GLU A 372 25.83 -7.17 9.73
CA GLU A 372 26.79 -6.91 8.66
C GLU A 372 26.93 -8.12 7.73
N ALA A 373 27.03 -9.33 8.30
CA ALA A 373 27.09 -10.57 7.53
C ALA A 373 25.79 -10.82 6.73
N GLY A 374 24.64 -10.52 7.35
CA GLY A 374 23.34 -10.57 6.66
C GLY A 374 23.28 -9.61 5.49
N VAL A 375 23.68 -8.34 5.68
CA VAL A 375 23.71 -7.33 4.62
C VAL A 375 24.66 -7.73 3.50
N ALA A 376 25.86 -8.23 3.82
CA ALA A 376 26.83 -8.70 2.84
C ALA A 376 26.27 -9.88 2.01
N CYS A 377 25.55 -10.81 2.64
CA CYS A 377 24.85 -11.88 1.95
C CYS A 377 23.77 -11.33 0.99
N LEU A 378 22.89 -10.44 1.47
CA LEU A 378 21.84 -9.83 0.63
C LEU A 378 22.45 -9.05 -0.55
N ARG A 379 23.57 -8.37 -0.33
CA ARG A 379 24.34 -7.68 -1.36
C ARG A 379 24.86 -8.63 -2.43
N GLU A 380 25.35 -9.81 -2.06
CA GLU A 380 25.85 -10.82 -2.98
C GLU A 380 24.72 -11.49 -3.76
N VAL A 381 23.60 -11.81 -3.09
CA VAL A 381 22.37 -12.28 -3.75
C VAL A 381 21.89 -11.26 -4.80
N ALA A 382 21.89 -9.96 -4.46
CA ALA A 382 21.57 -8.90 -5.40
C ALA A 382 22.59 -8.79 -6.55
N LYS A 383 23.89 -8.94 -6.25
CA LYS A 383 24.97 -8.95 -7.26
C LYS A 383 24.78 -10.04 -8.30
N GLN A 384 24.39 -11.23 -7.85
CA GLN A 384 24.14 -12.39 -8.71
C GLN A 384 22.76 -12.36 -9.36
N ARG A 385 21.92 -11.35 -9.05
CA ARG A 385 20.55 -11.20 -9.56
C ARG A 385 19.68 -12.43 -9.32
N CYS A 386 19.88 -13.08 -8.18
CA CYS A 386 19.15 -14.27 -7.77
C CYS A 386 18.35 -14.02 -6.49
N ALA A 387 17.82 -12.81 -6.31
CA ALA A 387 16.92 -12.53 -5.20
C ALA A 387 15.65 -13.40 -5.33
N PRO A 388 15.18 -14.03 -4.25
CA PRO A 388 13.88 -14.72 -4.24
C PRO A 388 12.74 -13.72 -4.42
N ALA A 389 11.49 -14.20 -4.52
CA ALA A 389 10.32 -13.31 -4.65
C ALA A 389 10.31 -12.25 -3.55
N SER A 390 10.63 -12.64 -2.30
CA SER A 390 10.88 -11.71 -1.21
C SER A 390 12.04 -12.20 -0.32
N ILE A 391 12.87 -11.24 0.12
CA ILE A 391 13.96 -11.44 1.08
C ILE A 391 14.00 -10.25 2.03
N ARG A 392 13.96 -10.50 3.34
CA ARG A 392 13.93 -9.44 4.37
C ARG A 392 14.85 -9.79 5.51
N LEU A 393 15.86 -8.96 5.76
CA LEU A 393 16.79 -9.10 6.88
C LEU A 393 16.28 -8.31 8.09
N MET A 394 15.94 -9.02 9.15
CA MET A 394 15.46 -8.46 10.40
C MET A 394 16.61 -8.36 11.39
N ASP A 395 16.71 -7.24 12.09
CA ASP A 395 17.69 -7.08 13.16
C ASP A 395 17.34 -7.91 14.42
N ASN A 396 18.24 -7.88 15.41
CA ASN A 396 18.07 -8.67 16.63
C ASN A 396 16.81 -8.29 17.42
N LYS A 397 16.46 -7.00 17.48
CA LYS A 397 15.27 -6.54 18.21
C LYS A 397 14.00 -7.04 17.54
N GLN A 398 13.94 -6.95 16.22
CA GLN A 398 12.83 -7.49 15.43
C GLN A 398 12.74 -9.01 15.55
N PHE A 399 13.87 -9.72 15.63
CA PHE A 399 13.89 -11.15 15.90
C PHE A 399 13.29 -11.49 17.29
N HIS A 400 13.70 -10.77 18.34
CA HIS A 400 13.13 -10.95 19.69
C HIS A 400 11.63 -10.62 19.73
N PHE A 401 11.21 -9.57 19.05
CA PHE A 401 9.81 -9.22 18.90
C PHE A 401 9.00 -10.32 18.19
N GLY A 402 9.51 -10.86 17.08
CA GLY A 402 8.90 -11.99 16.39
C GLY A 402 8.77 -13.24 17.28
N HIS A 403 9.71 -13.45 18.21
CA HIS A 403 9.61 -14.52 19.21
C HIS A 403 8.51 -14.25 20.25
N ALA A 404 8.33 -13.00 20.68
CA ALA A 404 7.29 -12.61 21.62
C ALA A 404 5.87 -12.79 21.03
N LEU A 405 5.75 -12.76 19.71
CA LEU A 405 4.51 -12.99 18.97
C LEU A 405 4.23 -14.47 18.66
N LYS A 406 4.97 -15.41 19.27
CA LYS A 406 4.68 -16.84 19.09
C LYS A 406 3.40 -17.22 19.83
N PRO A 407 2.42 -17.84 19.14
CA PRO A 407 1.22 -18.32 19.79
C PRO A 407 1.52 -19.51 20.71
N GLN A 408 0.69 -19.69 21.74
CA GLN A 408 0.74 -20.84 22.64
C GLN A 408 0.26 -22.11 21.92
N VAL A 409 1.04 -22.62 20.97
CA VAL A 409 0.77 -23.91 20.32
C VAL A 409 1.62 -24.97 21.03
N SER A 410 0.96 -25.76 21.85
CA SER A 410 1.55 -26.89 22.57
C SER A 410 2.01 -27.98 21.60
N SER A 411 3.32 -28.04 21.36
CA SER A 411 3.96 -29.31 21.03
C SER A 411 5.26 -29.47 21.82
N ILE A 412 5.35 -30.56 22.57
CA ILE A 412 6.54 -30.95 23.33
C ILE A 412 7.74 -31.14 22.38
N PHE A 413 7.47 -31.47 21.11
CA PHE A 413 8.48 -31.69 20.07
C PHE A 413 9.13 -30.39 19.57
N THR A 414 8.38 -29.28 19.48
CA THR A 414 8.93 -27.96 19.10
C THR A 414 9.88 -27.41 20.15
N HIS A 415 9.58 -27.58 21.44
CA HIS A 415 10.47 -27.14 22.52
C HIS A 415 11.81 -27.91 22.53
N PHE A 416 11.80 -29.21 22.17
CA PHE A 416 13.02 -30.02 22.07
C PHE A 416 13.91 -29.56 20.91
N VAL A 417 13.33 -29.30 19.73
CA VAL A 417 14.06 -28.80 18.55
C VAL A 417 14.55 -27.36 18.75
N GLU A 418 13.77 -26.49 19.39
CA GLU A 418 14.20 -25.13 19.73
C GLU A 418 15.33 -25.12 20.77
N GLY A 419 15.27 -26.01 21.77
CA GLY A 419 16.35 -26.21 22.72
C GLY A 419 17.64 -26.71 22.06
N LEU A 420 17.54 -27.66 21.14
CA LEU A 420 18.68 -28.18 20.35
C LEU A 420 19.24 -27.14 19.37
N LYS A 421 18.41 -26.37 18.69
CA LYS A 421 18.85 -25.26 17.83
C LYS A 421 19.52 -24.16 18.64
N LYS A 422 18.93 -23.76 19.78
CA LYS A 422 19.52 -22.79 20.71
C LYS A 422 20.86 -23.30 21.24
N PHE A 423 20.96 -24.58 21.59
CA PHE A 423 22.21 -25.21 22.00
C PHE A 423 23.24 -25.23 20.86
N TYR A 424 22.86 -25.63 19.64
CA TYR A 424 23.78 -25.67 18.50
C TYR A 424 24.28 -24.29 18.09
N ILE A 425 23.39 -23.30 18.02
CA ILE A 425 23.71 -21.92 17.65
C ILE A 425 24.61 -21.26 18.69
N THR A 426 24.31 -21.43 19.99
CA THR A 426 25.04 -20.74 21.07
C THR A 426 26.26 -21.50 21.58
N LYS A 427 26.23 -22.85 21.63
CA LYS A 427 27.32 -23.67 22.20
C LYS A 427 28.24 -24.28 21.14
N LEU A 428 27.76 -24.59 19.94
CA LEU A 428 28.59 -25.23 18.89
C LEU A 428 29.06 -24.25 17.81
N LYS A 429 28.26 -23.23 17.47
CA LYS A 429 28.62 -22.19 16.50
C LYS A 429 28.98 -20.84 17.14
N GLY A 430 28.71 -20.66 18.43
CA GLY A 430 29.13 -19.48 19.20
C GLY A 430 28.44 -18.17 18.80
N PHE A 431 27.24 -18.22 18.20
CA PHE A 431 26.51 -16.99 17.87
C PHE A 431 25.99 -16.37 19.15
N ASP A 432 26.23 -15.07 19.30
CA ASP A 432 25.66 -14.28 20.38
C ASP A 432 24.15 -14.05 20.13
N PRO A 433 23.26 -14.54 21.01
CA PRO A 433 21.82 -14.29 20.92
C PRO A 433 21.43 -12.81 20.86
N HIS A 434 22.29 -11.90 21.33
CA HIS A 434 22.05 -10.46 21.33
C HIS A 434 22.51 -9.75 20.05
N GLN A 435 23.23 -10.45 19.18
CA GLN A 435 23.74 -9.89 17.91
C GLN A 435 23.17 -10.60 16.68
N LEU A 436 22.67 -11.83 16.84
CA LEU A 436 22.15 -12.60 15.73
C LEU A 436 20.99 -11.89 15.03
N VAL A 437 20.88 -12.13 13.73
CA VAL A 437 19.87 -11.56 12.84
C VAL A 437 19.27 -12.65 11.98
N VAL A 438 18.09 -12.40 11.43
CA VAL A 438 17.37 -13.41 10.64
C VAL A 438 16.89 -12.82 9.32
N ALA A 439 17.24 -13.48 8.21
CA ALA A 439 16.60 -13.24 6.93
C ALA A 439 15.39 -14.16 6.77
N THR A 440 14.23 -13.62 6.40
CA THR A 440 13.07 -14.38 5.93
C THR A 440 13.05 -14.39 4.40
N LEU A 441 12.63 -15.53 3.83
CA LEU A 441 12.65 -15.79 2.39
C LEU A 441 11.28 -16.30 1.94
N LEU A 442 10.82 -15.86 0.77
CA LEU A 442 9.70 -16.41 0.04
C LEU A 442 10.09 -16.59 -1.41
N PHE A 443 9.96 -17.81 -1.90
CA PHE A 443 10.13 -18.20 -3.30
C PHE A 443 8.78 -18.59 -3.87
N GLU A 444 8.53 -18.27 -5.14
CA GLU A 444 7.32 -18.73 -5.82
C GLU A 444 7.52 -18.89 -7.33
N GLY A 445 6.75 -19.80 -7.93
CA GLY A 445 6.80 -20.12 -9.35
C GLY A 445 6.63 -21.61 -9.60
N ASN A 446 7.27 -22.11 -10.66
CA ASN A 446 7.31 -23.55 -10.93
C ASN A 446 8.16 -24.28 -9.89
N ARG A 447 7.67 -25.41 -9.40
CA ARG A 447 8.25 -26.14 -8.26
C ARG A 447 9.73 -26.47 -8.43
N GLU A 448 10.14 -26.98 -9.60
CA GLU A 448 11.54 -27.39 -9.83
C GLU A 448 12.49 -26.19 -9.76
N ARG A 449 12.11 -25.08 -10.42
CA ARG A 449 12.89 -23.83 -10.41
C ARG A 449 12.97 -23.23 -9.01
N VAL A 450 11.86 -23.26 -8.26
CA VAL A 450 11.83 -22.78 -6.88
C VAL A 450 12.84 -23.54 -6.01
N LEU A 451 12.88 -24.87 -6.08
CA LEU A 451 13.79 -25.68 -5.27
C LEU A 451 15.27 -25.48 -5.66
N GLN A 452 15.56 -25.32 -6.96
CA GLN A 452 16.91 -25.00 -7.43
C GLN A 452 17.35 -23.60 -6.97
N HIS A 453 16.45 -22.62 -7.06
CA HIS A 453 16.70 -21.24 -6.64
C HIS A 453 16.86 -21.13 -5.13
N GLU A 454 16.05 -21.86 -4.36
CA GLU A 454 16.17 -22.00 -2.91
C GLU A 454 17.58 -22.46 -2.55
N LYS A 455 18.03 -23.58 -3.13
CA LYS A 455 19.38 -24.11 -2.91
C LYS A 455 20.46 -23.07 -3.21
N GLN A 456 20.37 -22.38 -4.35
CA GLN A 456 21.34 -21.35 -4.73
C GLN A 456 21.45 -20.24 -3.67
N VAL A 457 20.32 -19.74 -3.16
CA VAL A 457 20.31 -18.68 -2.14
C VAL A 457 20.89 -19.17 -0.81
N TYR A 458 20.60 -20.41 -0.40
CA TYR A 458 21.19 -20.99 0.82
C TYR A 458 22.70 -21.25 0.66
N ASP A 459 23.16 -21.69 -0.52
CA ASP A 459 24.57 -21.90 -0.81
C ASP A 459 25.35 -20.57 -0.72
N ILE A 460 24.79 -19.48 -1.24
CA ILE A 460 25.35 -18.13 -1.06
C ILE A 460 25.35 -17.74 0.42
N ALA A 461 24.23 -17.94 1.13
CA ALA A 461 24.15 -17.57 2.54
C ALA A 461 25.19 -18.29 3.40
N ALA A 462 25.48 -19.56 3.10
CA ALA A 462 26.51 -20.34 3.78
C ALA A 462 27.91 -19.72 3.66
N THR A 463 28.26 -19.05 2.55
CA THR A 463 29.57 -18.38 2.40
C THR A 463 29.73 -17.17 3.32
N PHE A 464 28.62 -16.61 3.83
CA PHE A 464 28.59 -15.54 4.82
C PHE A 464 28.29 -16.05 6.24
N GLY A 465 28.44 -17.36 6.47
CA GLY A 465 28.17 -17.99 7.76
C GLY A 465 26.68 -18.13 8.10
N GLY A 466 25.79 -17.95 7.12
CA GLY A 466 24.36 -18.13 7.27
C GLY A 466 23.97 -19.59 7.53
N LEU A 467 23.03 -19.80 8.45
CA LEU A 467 22.52 -21.12 8.81
C LEU A 467 21.01 -21.19 8.55
N ALA A 468 20.54 -22.23 7.87
CA ALA A 468 19.11 -22.41 7.64
C ALA A 468 18.33 -22.53 8.97
N ALA A 469 17.33 -21.68 9.16
CA ALA A 469 16.53 -21.63 10.39
C ALA A 469 15.16 -22.31 10.28
N GLY A 470 14.79 -22.77 9.07
CA GLY A 470 13.56 -23.53 8.80
C GLY A 470 12.44 -22.68 8.20
N GLU A 471 11.47 -23.37 7.60
CA GLU A 471 10.34 -22.78 6.86
C GLU A 471 9.36 -22.03 7.76
N ASP A 472 9.01 -22.61 8.92
CA ASP A 472 8.02 -22.05 9.87
C ASP A 472 8.35 -20.61 10.28
N ASN A 473 9.63 -20.29 10.49
CA ASN A 473 10.06 -18.94 10.86
C ASN A 473 9.85 -17.96 9.70
N GLY A 474 10.12 -18.40 8.46
CA GLY A 474 9.84 -17.61 7.26
C GLY A 474 8.34 -17.32 7.15
N GLN A 475 7.52 -18.38 7.12
CA GLN A 475 6.07 -18.27 6.97
C GLN A 475 5.45 -17.35 8.04
N ARG A 476 5.86 -17.49 9.30
CA ARG A 476 5.40 -16.61 10.39
C ARG A 476 5.78 -15.16 10.16
N GLY A 477 7.01 -14.87 9.75
CA GLY A 477 7.44 -13.50 9.44
C GLY A 477 6.59 -12.85 8.35
N TYR A 478 6.15 -13.62 7.35
CA TYR A 478 5.23 -13.15 6.31
C TYR A 478 3.81 -12.91 6.84
N ILE A 479 3.25 -13.83 7.63
CA ILE A 479 1.94 -13.66 8.28
C ILE A 479 1.92 -12.43 9.19
N LEU A 480 3.00 -12.21 9.96
CA LEU A 480 3.10 -11.09 10.89
C LEU A 480 3.01 -9.72 10.21
N THR A 481 3.33 -9.64 8.93
CA THR A 481 3.37 -8.38 8.17
C THR A 481 1.99 -7.71 8.14
N PHE A 482 0.91 -8.48 8.02
CA PHE A 482 -0.46 -7.95 7.98
C PHE A 482 -1.05 -7.61 9.35
N VAL A 483 -0.47 -8.12 10.44
CA VAL A 483 -0.98 -7.90 11.81
C VAL A 483 -0.20 -6.86 12.60
N ILE A 484 1.03 -6.50 12.20
CA ILE A 484 1.86 -5.52 12.92
C ILE A 484 1.18 -4.15 13.05
N ALA A 485 0.46 -3.70 12.03
CA ALA A 485 -0.25 -2.41 12.09
C ALA A 485 -1.31 -2.36 13.21
N TYR A 486 -1.92 -3.50 13.58
CA TYR A 486 -2.84 -3.58 14.72
C TYR A 486 -2.16 -3.46 16.09
N LEU A 487 -0.84 -3.68 16.19
CA LEU A 487 -0.10 -3.51 17.44
C LEU A 487 0.12 -2.04 17.78
N ARG A 488 -0.01 -1.12 16.82
CA ARG A 488 0.00 0.33 17.08
C ARG A 488 -1.15 0.71 18.01
N ASP A 489 -2.37 0.28 17.68
CA ASP A 489 -3.56 0.53 18.49
C ASP A 489 -3.38 -0.02 19.91
N LEU A 490 -2.81 -1.22 20.04
CA LEU A 490 -2.49 -1.84 21.34
C LEU A 490 -1.48 -1.00 22.11
N GLY A 491 -0.38 -0.57 21.48
CA GLY A 491 0.61 0.27 22.15
C GLY A 491 -0.02 1.53 22.72
N MET A 492 -0.86 2.20 21.95
CA MET A 492 -1.52 3.43 22.37
C MET A 492 -2.49 3.21 23.54
N ASP A 493 -3.17 2.05 23.61
CA ASP A 493 -4.00 1.68 24.77
C ASP A 493 -3.19 1.61 26.08
N TYR A 494 -1.86 1.53 26.00
CA TYR A 494 -0.93 1.45 27.13
C TYR A 494 0.18 2.51 27.08
N CYS A 495 -0.14 3.71 26.55
CA CYS A 495 0.74 4.88 26.54
C CYS A 495 2.07 4.71 25.77
N VAL A 496 2.10 3.79 24.80
CA VAL A 496 3.22 3.61 23.87
C VAL A 496 2.80 4.07 22.48
N VAL A 497 3.53 5.02 21.93
CA VAL A 497 3.36 5.46 20.53
C VAL A 497 4.50 4.91 19.67
N ALA A 498 4.19 4.57 18.43
CA ALA A 498 5.17 4.08 17.46
C ALA A 498 4.74 4.46 16.05
N GLU A 499 5.72 4.72 15.20
CA GLU A 499 5.56 4.98 13.77
C GLU A 499 6.69 4.23 13.03
N SER A 500 6.39 3.71 11.85
CA SER A 500 7.40 3.23 10.92
C SER A 500 7.76 4.33 9.93
N PHE A 501 9.03 4.43 9.57
CA PHE A 501 9.51 5.19 8.43
C PHE A 501 10.44 4.31 7.59
N GLU A 502 10.73 4.73 6.36
CA GLU A 502 11.52 3.95 5.42
C GLU A 502 12.41 4.83 4.54
N THR A 503 13.43 4.22 3.95
CA THR A 503 14.39 4.89 3.06
C THR A 503 15.06 3.86 2.16
N SER A 504 15.70 4.34 1.09
CA SER A 504 16.58 3.53 0.23
C SER A 504 17.99 4.12 0.19
N VAL A 505 19.00 3.26 0.35
CA VAL A 505 20.40 3.69 0.42
C VAL A 505 21.27 2.88 -0.55
N PRO A 506 22.36 3.48 -1.05
CA PRO A 506 23.42 2.73 -1.73
C PRO A 506 24.01 1.63 -0.84
N TRP A 507 24.48 0.55 -1.47
CA TRP A 507 25.03 -0.62 -0.77
C TRP A 507 26.28 -0.36 0.08
N ASP A 508 27.03 0.70 -0.21
CA ASP A 508 28.21 1.16 0.57
C ASP A 508 27.81 2.05 1.76
N ARG A 509 26.52 2.31 1.95
CA ARG A 509 25.98 3.11 3.06
C ARG A 509 24.92 2.38 3.89
N PRO A 510 25.11 1.10 4.28
CA PRO A 510 24.15 0.41 5.15
C PRO A 510 24.10 1.06 6.54
N ASP A 511 25.20 1.67 6.97
CA ASP A 511 25.32 2.32 8.28
C ASP A 511 24.52 3.63 8.37
N THR A 512 24.06 4.24 7.28
CA THR A 512 23.10 5.36 7.39
C THR A 512 21.79 4.89 8.05
N ALA A 513 21.35 3.67 7.73
CA ALA A 513 20.24 3.02 8.43
C ALA A 513 20.64 2.55 9.85
N GLY A 514 21.94 2.34 10.13
CA GLY A 514 22.50 2.11 11.47
C GLY A 514 22.51 3.37 12.35
N GLY A 515 23.04 4.47 11.84
CA GLY A 515 23.19 5.75 12.52
C GLY A 515 21.87 6.45 12.80
N GLU A 516 20.86 6.30 11.92
CA GLU A 516 19.48 6.72 12.23
C GLU A 516 18.91 5.96 13.44
N ARG A 517 19.25 4.67 13.61
CA ARG A 517 18.81 3.87 14.78
C ARG A 517 19.40 4.37 16.10
N ASP A 518 20.65 4.85 16.10
CA ASP A 518 21.30 5.38 17.29
C ASP A 518 20.94 6.85 17.54
N GLY A 519 20.73 7.64 16.49
CA GLY A 519 20.25 9.03 16.57
C GLY A 519 18.86 9.15 17.21
N VAL A 520 17.94 8.21 16.93
CA VAL A 520 16.63 8.15 17.59
C VAL A 520 16.74 7.76 19.08
N ARG A 521 17.75 6.98 19.49
CA ARG A 521 17.97 6.63 20.91
C ARG A 521 18.58 7.74 21.74
N HIS A 522 19.28 8.68 21.12
CA HIS A 522 19.97 9.78 21.80
C HIS A 522 19.28 11.14 21.61
N GLY A 523 18.17 11.17 20.86
CA GLY A 523 17.33 12.34 20.66
C GLY A 523 16.12 12.44 21.60
N GLN A 524 16.09 11.70 22.72
CA GLN A 524 15.10 11.87 23.80
C GLN A 524 15.73 12.48 25.05
#